data_AF-A0A1E8RF25-F1
#
_entry.id   AF-A0A1E8RF25-F1
#
_cell.length_a   1.000
_cell.length_b   1.000
_cell.length_c   1.000
_cell.angle_alpha   90.00
_cell.angle_beta   90.00
_cell.angle_gamma   90.00
#
_symmetry.space_group_name_H-M   'P 1'
#
loop_
_entity.id
_entity.type
_entity.pdbx_description
1 polymer ?
#
loop_
_entity_poly.entity_id
_entity_poly.type
_entity_poly.pdbx_seq_one_letter_code
_entity_poly.pdbx_strand_id
1 'polypeptide(L)'
;MKKRFERFLSSTLLLSVLVVLVSNLILILTKINPQVVNNVWSISFIISWVIMLIYPLYILMEKETRGYSIFVAIISIIVFAILSYHALLVVSNYTPLLPKYIAVDERISSYWQELFYSGLIIIYIVHLLNVILLNRLRSKEIKNND
;
A
#
# COMPACT_ATOMS: atom_id res chain seq x y z
N MET A 1 -7.71 -7.35 -20.85
CA MET A 1 -6.44 -7.02 -20.16
C MET A 1 -6.59 -6.02 -19.01
N LYS A 2 -7.46 -5.01 -19.11
CA LYS A 2 -7.65 -3.91 -18.13
C LYS A 2 -7.96 -4.36 -16.68
N LYS A 3 -9.03 -5.12 -16.45
CA LYS A 3 -9.37 -5.71 -15.13
C LYS A 3 -8.28 -6.63 -14.54
N ARG A 4 -7.38 -7.17 -15.38
CA ARG A 4 -6.25 -8.01 -14.93
C ARG A 4 -5.15 -7.14 -14.30
N PHE A 5 -4.92 -5.94 -14.84
CA PHE A 5 -3.92 -5.01 -14.33
C PHE A 5 -4.38 -4.35 -13.02
N GLU A 6 -5.65 -3.94 -12.92
CA GLU A 6 -6.24 -3.47 -11.65
C GLU A 6 -6.03 -4.48 -10.51
N ARG A 7 -6.35 -5.74 -10.80
CA ARG A 7 -6.16 -6.84 -9.85
C ARG A 7 -4.69 -7.05 -9.52
N PHE A 8 -3.81 -6.98 -10.51
CA PHE A 8 -2.37 -7.08 -10.28
C PHE A 8 -1.89 -5.98 -9.32
N LEU A 9 -2.26 -4.71 -9.56
CA LEU A 9 -1.92 -3.60 -8.67
C LEU A 9 -2.44 -3.83 -7.25
N SER A 10 -3.72 -4.22 -7.10
CA SER A 10 -4.30 -4.49 -5.77
C SER A 10 -3.63 -5.68 -5.08
N SER A 11 -3.32 -6.77 -5.79
CA SER A 11 -2.64 -7.93 -5.23
C SER A 11 -1.19 -7.64 -4.84
N THR A 12 -0.46 -6.88 -5.65
CA THR A 12 0.92 -6.48 -5.33
C THR A 12 0.93 -5.56 -4.11
N LEU A 13 -0.01 -4.60 -4.04
CA LEU A 13 -0.15 -3.72 -2.88
C LEU A 13 -0.46 -4.51 -1.60
N LEU A 14 -1.37 -5.49 -1.68
CA LEU A 14 -1.69 -6.37 -0.55
C LEU A 14 -0.45 -7.11 -0.06
N LEU A 15 0.31 -7.69 -0.98
CA LEU A 15 1.50 -8.46 -0.66
C LEU A 15 2.55 -7.55 0.01
N SER A 16 2.81 -6.37 -0.55
CA SER A 16 3.81 -5.46 -0.03
C SER A 16 3.42 -4.91 1.35
N VAL A 17 2.14 -4.56 1.55
CA VAL A 17 1.62 -4.12 2.87
C VAL A 17 1.69 -5.26 3.89
N LEU A 18 1.38 -6.50 3.50
CA LEU A 18 1.50 -7.66 4.39
C LEU A 18 2.95 -7.85 4.86
N VAL A 19 3.92 -7.71 3.96
CA VAL A 19 5.35 -7.78 4.33
C VAL A 19 5.69 -6.70 5.34
N VAL A 20 5.26 -5.45 5.14
CA VAL A 20 5.50 -4.36 6.10
C VAL A 20 4.94 -4.69 7.49
N LEU A 21 3.73 -5.22 7.57
CA LEU A 21 3.09 -5.58 8.84
C LEU A 21 3.80 -6.75 9.54
N VAL A 22 4.18 -7.78 8.78
CA VAL A 22 4.77 -9.02 9.34
C VAL A 22 6.27 -8.88 9.64
N SER A 23 7.00 -8.03 8.92
CA SER A 23 8.45 -7.81 9.14
C SER A 23 8.77 -7.43 10.59
N ASN A 24 7.93 -6.63 11.24
CA ASN A 24 8.09 -6.29 12.65
C ASN A 24 7.95 -7.51 13.57
N LEU A 25 7.00 -8.41 13.28
CA LEU A 25 6.83 -9.66 14.02
C LEU A 25 8.03 -10.59 13.81
N ILE A 26 8.57 -10.66 12.59
CA ILE A 26 9.76 -11.45 12.27
C ILE A 26 10.96 -10.98 13.10
N LEU A 27 11.13 -9.67 13.28
CA LEU A 27 12.22 -9.11 14.08
C LEU A 27 12.14 -9.57 15.55
N ILE A 28 10.93 -9.67 16.10
CA ILE A 28 10.70 -10.12 17.48
C ILE A 28 10.87 -11.64 17.62
N LEU A 29 10.38 -12.41 16.63
CA LEU A 29 10.26 -13.86 16.73
C LEU A 29 11.49 -14.64 16.23
N THR A 30 12.43 -13.99 15.55
CA THR A 30 13.55 -14.67 14.89
C THR A 30 14.90 -14.06 15.26
N LYS A 31 15.98 -14.84 15.09
CA LYS A 31 17.37 -14.37 15.23
C LYS A 31 17.96 -13.82 13.91
N ILE A 32 17.10 -13.38 12.99
CA ILE A 32 17.56 -12.83 11.71
C ILE A 32 18.25 -11.49 11.96
N ASN A 33 19.28 -11.18 11.17
CA ASN A 33 19.99 -9.91 11.26
C ASN A 33 18.99 -8.72 11.14
N PRO A 34 18.90 -7.84 12.15
CA PRO A 34 17.97 -6.70 12.15
C PRO A 34 18.09 -5.81 10.91
N GLN A 35 19.31 -5.66 10.36
CA GLN A 35 19.56 -4.85 9.17
C GLN A 35 18.85 -5.41 7.93
N VAL A 36 18.81 -6.75 7.79
CA VAL A 36 18.13 -7.41 6.68
C VAL A 36 16.62 -7.19 6.78
N VAL A 37 16.06 -7.36 7.98
CA VAL A 37 14.62 -7.14 8.22
C VAL A 37 14.24 -5.68 7.93
N ASN A 38 15.06 -4.72 8.39
CA ASN A 38 14.82 -3.30 8.15
C ASN A 38 14.86 -2.92 6.66
N ASN A 39 15.77 -3.50 5.89
CA ASN A 39 15.83 -3.30 4.45
C ASN A 39 14.59 -3.87 3.74
N VAL A 40 14.17 -5.09 4.09
CA VAL A 40 12.95 -5.71 3.53
C VAL A 40 11.72 -4.89 3.87
N TRP A 41 11.62 -4.41 5.11
CA TRP A 41 10.54 -3.54 5.57
C TRP A 41 10.51 -2.24 4.77
N SER A 42 11.65 -1.57 4.64
CA SER A 42 11.79 -0.28 3.94
C SER A 42 11.44 -0.39 2.46
N ILE A 43 11.97 -1.39 1.76
CA ILE A 43 11.68 -1.63 0.34
C ILE A 43 10.20 -1.95 0.15
N SER A 44 9.63 -2.81 1.00
CA SER A 44 8.22 -3.19 0.91
C SER A 44 7.29 -2.00 1.18
N PHE A 45 7.67 -1.13 2.11
CA PHE A 45 6.93 0.09 2.39
C PHE A 45 6.97 1.07 1.22
N ILE A 46 8.15 1.31 0.64
CA ILE A 46 8.29 2.17 -0.55
C ILE A 46 7.45 1.63 -1.72
N ILE A 47 7.53 0.32 -2.00
CA ILE A 47 6.72 -0.33 -3.03
C ILE A 47 5.23 -0.10 -2.76
N SER A 48 4.80 -0.32 -1.51
CA SER A 48 3.40 -0.11 -1.13
C SER A 48 2.96 1.32 -1.39
N TRP A 49 3.76 2.28 -0.92
CA TRP A 49 3.47 3.71 -1.06
C TRP A 49 3.39 4.14 -2.53
N VAL A 50 4.30 3.68 -3.38
CA VAL A 50 4.27 3.96 -4.82
C VAL A 50 3.03 3.36 -5.48
N ILE A 51 2.66 2.12 -5.14
CA ILE A 51 1.48 1.48 -5.72
C ILE A 51 0.18 2.15 -5.23
N MET A 52 0.12 2.66 -3.99
CA MET A 52 -1.01 3.46 -3.51
C MET A 52 -1.26 4.71 -4.36
N LEU A 53 -0.24 5.25 -5.04
CA LEU A 53 -0.38 6.34 -6.00
C LEU A 53 -0.72 5.84 -7.42
N ILE A 54 -0.06 4.77 -7.89
CA ILE A 54 -0.29 4.24 -9.24
C ILE A 54 -1.73 3.71 -9.39
N TYR A 55 -2.27 3.05 -8.37
CA TYR A 55 -3.62 2.49 -8.41
C TYR A 55 -4.71 3.53 -8.73
N PRO A 56 -4.84 4.65 -7.99
CA PRO A 56 -5.83 5.66 -8.30
C PRO A 56 -5.61 6.33 -9.65
N LEU A 57 -4.35 6.58 -10.05
CA LEU A 57 -4.05 7.11 -11.39
C LEU A 57 -4.55 6.16 -12.49
N TYR A 58 -4.33 4.85 -12.33
CA TYR A 58 -4.84 3.85 -13.26
C TYR A 58 -6.38 3.85 -13.32
N ILE A 59 -7.05 3.93 -12.16
CA ILE A 59 -8.52 4.01 -12.08
C ILE A 59 -9.05 5.27 -12.77
N LEU A 60 -8.42 6.43 -12.59
CA LEU A 60 -8.84 7.68 -13.24
C LEU A 60 -8.72 7.64 -14.77
N MET A 61 -7.75 6.91 -15.30
CA MET A 61 -7.53 6.78 -16.75
C MET A 61 -8.52 5.82 -17.43
N GLU A 62 -9.20 4.97 -16.66
CA GLU A 62 -10.04 3.92 -17.20
C GLU A 62 -11.49 4.45 -17.39
N LYS A 63 -12.01 4.33 -18.62
CA LYS A 63 -13.34 4.87 -18.97
C LYS A 63 -14.50 4.12 -18.30
N GLU A 64 -14.29 2.86 -17.94
CA GLU A 64 -15.29 1.98 -17.32
C GLU A 64 -14.78 1.42 -16.00
N THR A 65 -14.78 2.27 -14.97
CA THR A 65 -14.40 1.88 -13.61
C THR A 65 -15.59 1.56 -12.74
N ARG A 66 -15.43 0.54 -11.90
CA ARG A 66 -16.46 0.14 -10.94
C ARG A 66 -16.52 1.15 -9.80
N GLY A 67 -17.72 1.40 -9.27
CA GLY A 67 -17.90 2.28 -8.11
C GLY A 67 -17.04 1.88 -6.90
N TYR A 68 -16.88 0.58 -6.65
CA TYR A 68 -16.01 0.10 -5.57
C TYR A 68 -14.52 0.39 -5.84
N SER A 69 -14.04 0.23 -7.07
CA SER A 69 -12.66 0.55 -7.44
C SER A 69 -12.36 2.06 -7.32
N ILE A 70 -13.35 2.92 -7.61
CA ILE A 70 -13.25 4.36 -7.38
C ILE A 70 -13.16 4.67 -5.88
N PHE A 71 -13.99 4.02 -5.06
CA PHE A 71 -13.92 4.16 -3.60
C PHE A 71 -12.55 3.73 -3.05
N VAL A 72 -12.03 2.59 -3.51
CA VAL A 72 -10.68 2.11 -3.17
C VAL A 72 -9.63 3.16 -3.56
N ALA A 73 -9.71 3.70 -4.78
CA ALA A 73 -8.79 4.73 -5.26
C ALA A 73 -8.77 5.98 -4.37
N ILE A 74 -9.93 6.46 -3.92
CA ILE A 74 -10.04 7.60 -3.00
C ILE A 74 -9.32 7.29 -1.68
N ILE A 75 -9.57 6.12 -1.10
CA ILE A 75 -8.89 5.69 0.13
C ILE A 75 -7.37 5.60 -0.09
N SER A 76 -6.93 5.03 -1.21
CA SER A 76 -5.51 4.92 -1.56
C SER A 76 -4.82 6.29 -1.58
N ILE A 77 -5.46 7.32 -2.15
CA ILE A 77 -4.92 8.70 -2.17
C ILE A 77 -4.83 9.28 -0.77
N ILE A 78 -5.87 9.12 0.05
CA ILE A 78 -5.90 9.68 1.41
C ILE A 78 -4.77 9.06 2.24
N VAL A 79 -4.63 7.74 2.21
CA VAL A 79 -3.59 7.05 2.97
C VAL A 79 -2.21 7.33 2.39
N PHE A 80 -2.06 7.42 1.06
CA PHE A 80 -0.83 7.86 0.42
C PHE A 80 -0.36 9.22 0.96
N ALA A 81 -1.26 10.20 1.06
CA ALA A 81 -0.95 11.53 1.57
C ALA A 81 -0.52 11.48 3.06
N ILE A 82 -1.26 10.75 3.90
CA ILE A 82 -0.94 10.59 5.33
C ILE A 82 0.43 9.92 5.53
N LEU A 83 0.74 8.90 4.72
CA LEU A 83 1.99 8.14 4.82
C LEU A 83 3.17 8.79 4.10
N SER A 84 2.96 9.87 3.34
CA SER A 84 4.00 10.52 2.53
C SER A 84 5.18 11.01 3.37
N TYR A 85 4.91 11.51 4.58
CA TYR A 85 5.98 11.90 5.50
C TYR A 85 6.92 10.72 5.82
N HIS A 86 6.33 9.59 6.24
CA HIS A 86 7.09 8.37 6.54
C HIS A 86 7.83 7.85 5.31
N ALA A 87 7.19 7.87 4.14
CA ALA A 87 7.81 7.44 2.91
C ALA A 87 9.03 8.29 2.57
N LEU A 88 8.93 9.61 2.66
CA LEU A 88 10.05 10.52 2.40
C LEU A 88 11.22 10.29 3.37
N LEU A 89 10.94 10.08 4.66
CA LEU A 89 11.98 9.71 5.62
C LEU A 89 12.67 8.40 5.26
N VAL A 90 11.91 7.35 4.93
CA VAL A 90 12.47 6.05 4.54
C VAL A 90 13.28 6.17 3.25
N VAL A 91 12.80 6.91 2.25
CA VAL A 91 13.53 7.13 0.99
C VAL A 91 14.80 7.97 1.21
N SER A 92 14.82 8.89 2.17
CA SER A 92 16.00 9.70 2.49
C SER A 92 17.19 8.87 2.99
N ASN A 93 16.95 7.67 3.53
CA ASN A 93 18.00 6.74 3.90
C ASN A 93 18.75 6.17 2.69
N TYR A 94 18.12 6.18 1.51
CA TYR A 94 18.67 5.63 0.27
C TYR A 94 19.07 6.72 -0.74
N THR A 95 18.60 7.95 -0.56
CA THR A 95 18.86 9.07 -1.48
C THR A 95 19.56 10.21 -0.75
N PRO A 96 20.86 10.48 -1.02
CA PRO A 96 21.65 11.45 -0.26
C PRO A 96 21.18 12.91 -0.44
N LEU A 97 20.38 13.19 -1.49
CA LEU A 97 19.84 14.52 -1.78
C LEU A 97 18.60 14.87 -0.96
N LEU A 98 17.98 13.90 -0.28
CA LEU A 98 16.81 14.13 0.54
C LEU A 98 17.20 14.44 1.98
N PRO A 99 16.55 15.43 2.62
CA PRO A 99 16.82 15.74 4.02
C PRO A 99 16.42 14.56 4.90
N LYS A 100 17.34 14.14 5.78
CA LYS A 100 17.12 13.07 6.77
C LYS A 100 16.23 13.50 7.94
N TYR A 101 15.95 14.79 8.03
CA TYR A 101 15.14 15.40 9.06
C TYR A 101 14.16 16.35 8.38
N ILE A 102 12.88 16.09 8.54
CA ILE A 102 11.80 16.97 8.11
C ILE A 102 11.14 17.44 9.40
N ALA A 103 11.12 18.76 9.64
CA ALA A 103 10.50 19.32 10.83
C ALA A 103 8.98 19.08 10.77
N VAL A 104 8.45 18.35 11.76
CA VAL A 104 7.03 18.07 11.89
C VAL A 104 6.58 18.44 13.29
N ASP A 105 5.40 19.05 13.37
CA ASP A 105 4.74 19.42 14.62
C ASP A 105 4.66 18.23 15.60
N GLU A 106 5.04 18.48 16.85
CA GLU A 106 5.08 17.48 17.92
C GLU A 106 3.73 16.77 18.13
N ARG A 107 2.60 17.44 17.86
CA ARG A 107 1.26 16.84 17.99
C ARG A 107 1.03 15.72 16.98
N ILE A 108 1.67 15.80 15.82
CA ILE A 108 1.61 14.73 14.83
C ILE A 108 2.61 13.62 15.23
N SER A 109 3.73 14.00 15.86
CA SER A 109 4.75 13.08 16.38
C SER A 109 4.26 12.03 17.37
N SER A 110 3.35 12.40 18.27
CA SER A 110 2.87 11.50 19.31
C SER A 110 1.94 10.39 18.81
N TYR A 111 1.22 10.63 17.71
CA TYR A 111 0.26 9.66 17.14
C TYR A 111 0.75 9.02 15.83
N TRP A 112 1.97 9.36 15.38
CA TRP A 112 2.45 8.96 14.05
C TRP A 112 2.49 7.45 13.85
N GLN A 113 2.90 6.70 14.87
CA GLN A 113 2.99 5.25 14.78
C GLN A 113 1.61 4.60 14.65
N GLU A 114 0.62 5.10 15.40
CA GLU A 114 -0.77 4.64 15.30
C GLU A 114 -1.34 4.97 13.91
N LEU A 115 -1.19 6.22 13.45
CA LEU A 115 -1.63 6.66 12.12
C LEU A 115 -1.00 5.82 11.00
N PHE A 116 0.28 5.49 11.13
CA PHE A 116 1.01 4.67 10.17
C PHE A 116 0.39 3.28 10.04
N TYR A 117 0.24 2.56 11.16
CA TYR A 117 -0.29 1.18 11.12
C TYR A 117 -1.78 1.15 10.80
N SER A 118 -2.58 2.08 11.31
CA SER A 118 -4.01 2.19 10.96
C SER A 118 -4.19 2.43 9.46
N GLY A 119 -3.41 3.33 8.85
CA GLY A 119 -3.46 3.58 7.41
C GLY A 119 -3.15 2.33 6.59
N LEU A 120 -2.09 1.60 6.95
CA LEU A 120 -1.70 0.35 6.29
C LEU A 120 -2.77 -0.74 6.41
N ILE A 121 -3.38 -0.90 7.60
CA ILE A 121 -4.45 -1.88 7.83
C ILE A 121 -5.68 -1.55 6.98
N ILE A 122 -6.08 -0.28 6.91
CA ILE A 122 -7.20 0.16 6.08
C ILE A 122 -6.93 -0.19 4.61
N ILE A 123 -5.75 0.15 4.09
CA ILE A 123 -5.36 -0.18 2.72
C ILE A 123 -5.39 -1.69 2.47
N TYR A 124 -4.86 -2.46 3.40
CA TYR A 124 -4.88 -3.92 3.31
C TYR A 124 -6.32 -4.45 3.18
N ILE A 125 -7.22 -4.06 4.08
CA ILE A 125 -8.61 -4.55 4.07
C ILE A 125 -9.34 -4.15 2.79
N VAL A 126 -9.22 -2.88 2.37
CA VAL A 126 -9.94 -2.35 1.22
C VAL A 126 -9.48 -2.99 -0.08
N HIS A 127 -8.16 -3.18 -0.28
CA HIS A 127 -7.66 -3.86 -1.46
C HIS A 127 -7.94 -5.37 -1.44
N LEU A 128 -8.01 -6.01 -0.26
CA LEU A 128 -8.36 -7.42 -0.13
C LEU A 128 -9.78 -7.65 -0.66
N LEU A 129 -10.73 -6.84 -0.18
CA LEU A 129 -12.10 -6.84 -0.65
C LEU A 129 -12.18 -6.55 -2.15
N ASN A 130 -11.39 -5.60 -2.66
CA ASN A 130 -11.38 -5.30 -4.09
C ASN A 130 -10.94 -6.52 -4.93
N VAL A 131 -9.88 -7.22 -4.52
CA VAL A 131 -9.41 -8.44 -5.22
C VAL A 131 -10.47 -9.54 -5.19
N ILE A 132 -11.14 -9.75 -4.06
CA ILE A 132 -12.22 -10.73 -3.92
C ILE A 132 -13.37 -10.41 -4.88
N LEU A 133 -13.81 -9.15 -4.92
CA LEU A 133 -14.88 -8.69 -5.80
C LEU A 133 -14.50 -8.82 -7.29
N LEU A 134 -13.27 -8.45 -7.64
CA LEU A 134 -12.73 -8.62 -8.99
C LEU A 134 -12.75 -10.08 -9.43
N ASN A 135 -12.36 -11.01 -8.56
CA ASN A 135 -12.33 -12.44 -8.86
C ASN A 135 -13.74 -13.05 -8.98
N ARG A 136 -14.68 -12.70 -8.09
CA ARG A 136 -16.05 -13.21 -8.14
C ARG A 136 -16.75 -12.83 -9.45
N LEU A 137 -16.53 -11.61 -9.93
CA LEU A 137 -17.15 -11.12 -11.16
C LEU A 137 -16.54 -11.77 -12.41
N ARG A 138 -15.22 -11.98 -12.44
CA ARG A 138 -14.58 -12.74 -13.53
C ARG A 138 -15.16 -14.15 -13.65
N SER A 139 -15.39 -14.82 -12.53
CA SER A 139 -15.99 -16.16 -12.52
C SER A 139 -17.42 -16.17 -13.06
N LYS A 140 -18.21 -15.12 -12.81
CA LYS A 140 -19.56 -14.97 -13.37
C LYS A 140 -19.54 -14.68 -14.88
N GLU A 141 -18.63 -13.83 -15.35
CA GLU A 141 -18.46 -13.53 -16.77
C GLU A 141 -18.12 -14.79 -17.58
N ILE A 142 -17.27 -15.68 -17.05
CA ILE A 142 -16.93 -16.95 -17.69
C ILE A 142 -18.16 -17.87 -17.76
N LYS A 143 -18.88 -18.05 -16.64
CA LYS A 143 -20.03 -18.96 -16.55
C LYS A 143 -21.22 -18.55 -17.44
N ASN A 144 -21.36 -17.27 -17.78
CA ASN A 144 -22.46 -16.79 -18.63
C ASN A 144 -22.12 -16.85 -20.14
N ASN A 145 -20.86 -17.14 -20.50
CA ASN A 145 -20.40 -17.23 -21.88
C ASN A 145 -20.16 -18.68 -22.34
N ASP A 146 -20.36 -19.65 -21.45
CA ASP A 146 -20.39 -21.09 -21.70
C ASP A 146 -21.85 -21.58 -21.76
#